data_AF-A0A3M1LN25-F1
#
_entry.id   AF-A0A3M1LN25-F1
#
_cell.length_a   1.000
_cell.length_b   1.000
_cell.length_c   1.000
_cell.angle_alpha   90.00
_cell.angle_beta   90.00
_cell.angle_gamma   90.00
#
_symmetry.space_group_name_H-M   'P 1'
#
loop_
_entity.id
_entity.type
_entity.pdbx_description
1 polymer ?
#
loop_
_entity_poly.entity_id
_entity_poly.type
_entity_poly.pdbx_seq_one_letter_code
_entity_poly.pdbx_strand_id
1 'polypeptide(L)'
;MEALLRKYREKRPEIVFEWYDEETGAEGWVVINSLRNGAAGGGTRMRQGLTRDEVVALAKVMEIKFSVCGPDIGGAKSGINFNPADPRR
;
A
#
# COMPACT_ATOMS: atom_id res chain seq x y z
N MET A 1 -19.54 13.95 -8.69
CA MET A 1 -18.71 13.26 -7.66
C MET A 1 -18.20 11.91 -8.15
N GLU A 2 -19.05 11.02 -8.66
CA GLU A 2 -18.67 9.67 -9.10
C GLU A 2 -17.54 9.62 -10.14
N ALA A 3 -17.56 10.51 -11.13
CA ALA A 3 -16.51 10.61 -12.14
C ALA A 3 -15.13 10.91 -11.55
N LEU A 4 -15.06 11.74 -10.49
CA LEU A 4 -13.82 12.06 -9.78
C LEU A 4 -13.30 10.87 -8.99
N LEU A 5 -14.20 10.15 -8.29
CA LEU A 5 -13.84 8.93 -7.56
C LEU A 5 -13.35 7.83 -8.50
N ARG A 6 -13.98 7.67 -9.68
CA ARG A 6 -13.52 6.73 -10.70
C ARG A 6 -12.11 7.09 -11.18
N LYS A 7 -11.90 8.35 -11.59
CA LYS A 7 -10.58 8.86 -11.99
C LYS A 7 -9.52 8.62 -10.91
N TYR A 8 -9.85 8.81 -9.63
CA TYR A 8 -8.92 8.57 -8.53
C TYR A 8 -8.58 7.09 -8.33
N ARG A 9 -9.57 6.20 -8.42
CA ARG A 9 -9.35 4.74 -8.33
C ARG A 9 -8.48 4.23 -9.48
N GLU A 10 -8.70 4.76 -10.68
CA GLU A 10 -7.96 4.37 -11.90
C GLU A 10 -6.55 4.99 -11.98
N LYS A 11 -6.27 6.07 -11.23
CA LYS A 11 -4.93 6.67 -11.18
C LYS A 11 -3.92 5.59 -10.77
N ARG A 12 -2.85 5.40 -11.55
CA ARG A 12 -1.79 4.45 -11.19
C ARG A 12 -0.97 5.01 -10.00
N PRO A 13 -0.48 4.14 -9.09
CA PRO A 13 0.50 4.56 -8.08
C PRO A 13 1.78 5.10 -8.73
N GLU A 14 2.52 5.94 -8.01
CA GLU A 14 3.83 6.44 -8.44
C GLU A 14 4.85 5.30 -8.54
N ILE A 15 4.87 4.44 -7.51
CA ILE A 15 5.79 3.29 -7.43
C ILE A 15 5.06 2.09 -6.85
N VAL A 16 5.29 0.92 -7.46
CA VAL A 16 4.96 -0.38 -6.90
C VAL A 16 6.23 -1.22 -6.94
N PHE A 17 6.76 -1.56 -5.77
CA PHE A 17 7.85 -2.52 -5.60
C PHE A 17 7.25 -3.85 -5.17
N GLU A 18 7.63 -4.93 -5.84
CA GLU A 18 7.14 -6.28 -5.59
C GLU A 18 8.32 -7.20 -5.32
N TRP A 19 8.16 -8.12 -4.38
CA TRP A 19 9.20 -9.08 -4.03
C TRP A 19 8.59 -10.42 -3.66
N TYR A 20 9.43 -11.45 -3.79
CA TYR A 20 9.17 -12.82 -3.38
C TYR A 20 10.38 -13.33 -2.61
N ASP A 21 10.14 -14.01 -1.50
CA ASP A 21 11.17 -14.67 -0.71
C ASP A 21 11.10 -16.19 -0.92
N GLU A 22 12.17 -16.79 -1.44
CA GLU A 22 12.24 -18.21 -1.80
C GLU A 22 12.24 -19.13 -0.57
N GLU A 23 12.79 -18.68 0.57
CA GLU A 23 12.90 -19.50 1.78
C GLU A 23 11.56 -19.64 2.50
N THR A 24 10.84 -18.53 2.67
CA THR A 24 9.56 -18.54 3.39
C THR A 24 8.36 -18.75 2.46
N GLY A 25 8.50 -18.44 1.17
CA GLY A 25 7.41 -18.35 0.20
C GLY A 25 6.57 -17.08 0.35
N ALA A 26 7.03 -16.09 1.13
CA ALA A 26 6.32 -14.83 1.30
C ALA A 26 6.40 -13.98 0.03
N GLU A 27 5.27 -13.40 -0.35
CA GLU A 27 5.19 -12.34 -1.35
C GLU A 27 4.93 -11.01 -0.65
N GLY A 28 5.46 -9.92 -1.19
CA GLY A 28 5.16 -8.61 -0.64
C GLY A 28 5.23 -7.46 -1.63
N TRP A 29 4.65 -6.36 -1.20
CA TRP A 29 4.50 -5.14 -1.98
C TRP A 29 4.81 -3.93 -1.12
N VAL A 30 5.48 -2.95 -1.73
CA VAL A 30 5.55 -1.57 -1.22
C VAL A 30 4.96 -0.67 -2.30
N VAL A 31 3.86 -0.01 -1.97
CA VAL A 31 3.14 0.89 -2.87
C VAL A 31 3.29 2.33 -2.39
N ILE A 32 3.77 3.20 -3.25
CA ILE A 32 3.75 4.66 -3.07
C ILE A 32 2.70 5.20 -4.05
N ASN A 33 1.55 5.64 -3.54
CA ASN A 33 0.46 6.16 -4.37
C ASN A 33 0.62 7.64 -4.70
N SER A 34 1.26 8.40 -3.81
CA SER A 34 1.63 9.81 -4.03
C SER A 34 2.80 10.21 -3.14
N LEU A 35 3.48 11.28 -3.55
CA LEU A 35 4.43 12.01 -2.73
C LEU A 35 3.86 13.39 -2.42
N ARG A 36 4.09 13.87 -1.20
CA ARG A 36 3.86 15.27 -0.81
C ARG A 36 5.06 15.70 0.00
N ASN A 37 5.64 16.86 -0.35
CA ASN A 37 6.88 17.36 0.24
C ASN A 37 8.03 16.33 0.20
N GLY A 38 8.09 15.52 -0.86
CA GLY A 38 9.13 14.50 -1.04
C GLY A 38 8.99 13.24 -0.18
N ALA A 39 7.89 13.09 0.59
CA ALA A 39 7.68 11.95 1.47
C ALA A 39 6.30 11.29 1.26
N ALA A 40 6.18 10.04 1.69
CA ALA A 40 4.94 9.28 1.76
C ALA A 40 4.96 8.30 2.93
N GLY A 41 3.80 7.89 3.43
CA GLY A 41 3.74 6.98 4.57
C GLY A 41 2.51 6.09 4.64
N GLY A 42 2.63 5.05 5.45
CA GLY A 42 1.56 4.13 5.85
C GLY A 42 2.15 2.88 6.49
N GLY A 43 1.32 2.16 7.25
CA GLY A 43 1.79 0.95 7.94
C GLY A 43 1.92 -0.27 7.04
N THR A 44 2.42 -1.37 7.59
CA THR A 44 2.44 -2.69 6.93
C THR A 44 1.16 -3.47 7.23
N ARG A 45 0.62 -4.20 6.25
CA ARG A 45 -0.41 -5.22 6.45
C ARG A 45 0.16 -6.59 6.14
N MET A 46 -0.08 -7.54 7.03
CA MET A 46 0.37 -8.91 6.86
C MET A 46 -0.81 -9.85 7.10
N ARG A 47 -1.18 -10.63 6.09
CA ARG A 47 -2.16 -11.71 6.21
C ARG A 47 -1.97 -12.71 5.07
N GLN A 48 -2.36 -13.95 5.30
CA GLN A 48 -2.47 -14.93 4.23
C GLN A 48 -3.57 -14.51 3.23
N GLY A 49 -3.29 -14.65 1.94
CA GLY A 49 -4.18 -14.24 0.85
C GLY A 49 -4.26 -12.73 0.63
N LEU A 50 -3.27 -11.96 1.10
CA LEU A 50 -3.16 -10.54 0.78
C LEU A 50 -2.81 -10.38 -0.71
N THR A 51 -3.47 -9.47 -1.40
CA THR A 51 -3.22 -9.21 -2.83
C THR A 51 -2.60 -7.83 -3.04
N ARG A 52 -1.84 -7.69 -4.14
CA ARG A 52 -1.33 -6.41 -4.64
C ARG A 52 -2.41 -5.33 -4.70
N ASP A 53 -3.58 -5.65 -5.25
CA ASP A 53 -4.68 -4.69 -5.44
C ASP A 53 -5.23 -4.18 -4.10
N GLU A 54 -5.26 -5.02 -3.06
CA GLU A 54 -5.61 -4.58 -1.71
C GLU A 54 -4.58 -3.58 -1.18
N VAL A 55 -3.28 -3.83 -1.36
CA VAL A 55 -2.21 -2.92 -0.93
C VAL A 55 -2.30 -1.57 -1.67
N VAL A 56 -2.57 -1.60 -2.97
CA VAL A 56 -2.80 -0.39 -3.78
C VAL A 56 -4.01 0.40 -3.28
N ALA A 57 -5.13 -0.27 -3.01
CA ALA A 57 -6.33 0.37 -2.48
C ALA A 57 -6.06 1.03 -1.11
N LEU A 58 -5.32 0.35 -0.23
CA LEU A 58 -4.94 0.88 1.08
C LEU A 58 -3.99 2.09 0.96
N ALA A 59 -3.02 2.07 0.04
CA ALA A 59 -2.14 3.21 -0.22
C ALA A 59 -2.92 4.45 -0.70
N LYS A 60 -3.94 4.24 -1.54
CA LYS A 60 -4.89 5.31 -1.95
C LYS A 60 -5.68 5.87 -0.78
N VAL A 61 -6.10 5.05 0.17
CA VAL A 61 -6.76 5.56 1.40
C VAL A 61 -5.78 6.38 2.24
N MET A 62 -4.50 5.99 2.30
CA MET A 62 -3.48 6.74 3.05
C MET A 62 -3.24 8.15 2.48
N GLU A 63 -3.30 8.33 1.16
CA GLU A 63 -3.22 9.65 0.53
C GLU A 63 -4.39 10.54 0.94
N ILE A 64 -5.62 10.01 0.93
CA ILE A 64 -6.80 10.76 1.37
C ILE A 64 -6.66 11.10 2.84
N LYS A 65 -6.27 10.13 3.67
CA LYS A 65 -6.06 10.33 5.11
C LYS A 65 -5.09 11.48 5.36
N PHE A 66 -3.89 11.47 4.76
CA PHE A 66 -2.90 12.51 4.97
C PHE A 66 -3.18 13.84 4.27
N SER A 67 -4.11 13.85 3.31
CA SER A 67 -4.65 15.11 2.76
C SER A 67 -5.63 15.79 3.72
N VAL A 68 -6.31 15.02 4.57
CA VAL A 68 -7.33 15.52 5.51
C VAL A 68 -6.76 15.70 6.93
N CYS A 69 -5.91 14.78 7.39
CA CYS A 69 -5.36 14.79 8.74
C CYS A 69 -4.00 14.07 8.85
N GLY A 70 -3.15 14.58 9.74
CA GLY A 70 -1.81 14.02 9.99
C GLY A 70 -0.72 14.80 9.25
N PRO A 71 0.47 14.19 9.06
CA PRO A 71 1.61 14.86 8.48
C PRO A 71 1.38 15.20 7.01
N ASP A 72 2.02 16.28 6.55
CA ASP A 72 1.95 16.75 5.17
C ASP A 72 2.81 15.90 4.21
N ILE A 73 2.48 14.62 4.12
CA ILE A 73 3.15 13.59 3.29
C ILE A 73 2.13 12.87 2.40
N GLY A 74 2.62 12.19 1.37
CA GLY A 74 1.80 11.40 0.45
C GLY A 74 1.37 10.03 1.02
N GLY A 75 0.55 9.31 0.26
CA GLY A 75 0.03 8.00 0.66
C GLY A 75 0.93 6.85 0.23
N ALA A 76 1.32 6.01 1.17
CA ALA A 76 2.00 4.73 0.90
C ALA A 76 1.40 3.60 1.72
N LYS A 77 1.69 2.35 1.34
CA LYS A 77 1.33 1.15 2.10
C LYS A 77 2.27 0.01 1.74
N SER A 78 2.61 -0.82 2.71
CA SER A 78 3.25 -2.10 2.48
C SER A 78 2.32 -3.26 2.81
N GLY A 79 2.52 -4.37 2.11
CA GLY A 79 1.76 -5.60 2.27
C GLY A 79 2.67 -6.83 2.21
N ILE A 80 2.39 -7.83 3.04
CA ILE A 80 3.04 -9.13 3.02
C ILE A 80 1.97 -10.22 3.00
N ASN A 81 1.97 -11.04 1.95
CA ASN A 81 1.15 -12.23 1.83
C ASN A 81 1.83 -13.39 2.57
N PHE A 82 1.67 -13.42 3.90
CA PHE A 82 2.22 -14.46 4.75
C PHE A 82 1.35 -14.63 6.01
N ASN A 83 1.31 -15.84 6.56
CA ASN A 83 0.55 -16.10 7.78
C ASN A 83 1.26 -15.45 8.98
N PRO A 84 0.66 -14.47 9.67
CA PRO A 84 1.29 -13.80 10.80
C PRO A 84 1.48 -14.70 12.03
N ALA A 85 0.83 -15.86 12.07
CA ALA A 85 0.99 -16.87 13.12
C ALA A 85 1.95 -18.01 12.71
N ASP A 86 2.58 -17.93 11.54
CA ASP A 86 3.61 -18.90 11.14
C ASP A 86 4.80 -18.84 12.13
N PRO A 87 5.27 -19.98 12.65
CA PRO A 87 6.34 -20.03 13.64
C PRO A 87 7.70 -19.53 13.13
N ARG A 88 7.86 -19.35 11.82
CA ARG A 88 9.09 -18.82 11.21
C ARG A 88 9.18 -17.28 11.22
N ARG A 89 8.14 -16.59 11.67
CA ARG A 89 8.09 -15.11 11.71
C ARG A 89 8.99 -14.51 12.79
#